data_AF-A0A0R1VC16-F1
#
_entry.id   AF-A0A0R1VC16-F1
#
_cell.length_a   1.000
_cell.length_b   1.000
_cell.length_c   1.000
_cell.angle_alpha   90.00
_cell.angle_beta   90.00
_cell.angle_gamma   90.00
#
_symmetry.space_group_name_H-M   'P 1'
#
loop_
_entity.id
_entity.type
_entity.pdbx_description
1 polymer ?
#
loop_
_entity_poly.entity_id
_entity_poly.type
_entity_poly.pdbx_seq_one_letter_code
_entity_poly.pdbx_strand_id
1 'polypeptide(L)'
;MLDYNKMKDYINQAHIVITHGGPASFIEVLQAGKIPVVVPRLATNNEHVNDHQVDFLKMVDERMHNVIPVYDIENLSNVIEHYDELVKNMSAISSGNNARFNQYFEQIVNRLVGR
;
A
#
# COMPACT_ATOMS: atom_id res chain seq x y z
N MET A 1 -17.64 0.91 -18.37
CA MET A 1 -16.39 0.59 -17.65
C MET A 1 -15.41 1.71 -17.92
N LEU A 2 -14.67 2.19 -16.91
CA LEU A 2 -13.66 3.23 -17.09
C LEU A 2 -12.47 2.68 -17.89
N ASP A 3 -11.89 3.52 -18.74
CA ASP A 3 -10.63 3.19 -19.42
C ASP A 3 -9.50 3.07 -18.39
N TYR A 4 -8.61 2.11 -18.60
CA TYR A 4 -7.52 1.82 -17.67
C TYR A 4 -6.58 3.02 -17.47
N ASN A 5 -6.25 3.76 -18.53
CA ASN A 5 -5.38 4.93 -18.40
C ASN A 5 -6.09 6.05 -17.62
N LYS A 6 -7.40 6.23 -17.84
CA LYS A 6 -8.19 7.19 -17.06
C LYS A 6 -8.24 6.82 -15.57
N MET A 7 -8.31 5.52 -15.25
CA MET A 7 -8.25 5.06 -13.85
C MET A 7 -6.91 5.43 -13.21
N LYS A 8 -5.79 5.22 -13.92
CA LYS A 8 -4.46 5.64 -13.45
C LYS A 8 -4.35 7.13 -13.23
N ASP A 9 -4.88 7.93 -14.17
CA ASP A 9 -4.86 9.38 -14.05
C ASP A 9 -5.62 9.84 -12.80
N TYR A 10 -6.75 9.21 -12.48
CA TYR A 10 -7.49 9.49 -11.24
C TYR A 10 -6.73 9.04 -10.00
N ILE A 11 -6.11 7.86 -10.01
CA ILE A 11 -5.28 7.40 -8.89
C ILE A 11 -4.15 8.41 -8.63
N ASN A 12 -3.46 8.84 -9.67
CA ASN A 12 -2.36 9.81 -9.57
C ASN A 12 -2.81 11.18 -9.02
N GLN A 13 -3.98 11.66 -9.42
CA GLN A 13 -4.53 12.94 -8.98
C GLN A 13 -5.19 12.87 -7.58
N ALA A 14 -5.70 11.72 -7.18
CA ALA A 14 -6.45 11.57 -5.93
C ALA A 14 -5.55 11.82 -4.71
N HIS A 15 -6.06 12.58 -3.74
CA HIS A 15 -5.39 12.75 -2.46
C HIS A 15 -5.46 11.46 -1.63
N ILE A 16 -6.65 10.84 -1.58
CA ILE A 16 -6.93 9.58 -0.88
C ILE A 16 -7.54 8.62 -1.89
N VAL A 17 -7.07 7.37 -1.89
CA VAL A 17 -7.69 6.28 -2.67
C VAL A 17 -8.25 5.25 -1.71
N ILE A 18 -9.56 5.00 -1.82
CA ILE A 18 -10.28 3.99 -1.05
C ILE A 18 -10.66 2.86 -2.01
N THR A 19 -10.36 1.62 -1.66
CA THR A 19 -10.67 0.46 -2.51
C THR A 19 -11.18 -0.73 -1.70
N HIS A 20 -12.08 -1.51 -2.31
CA HIS A 20 -12.45 -2.81 -1.77
C HIS A 20 -11.32 -3.84 -1.97
N GLY A 21 -11.14 -4.74 -0.99
CA GLY A 21 -9.96 -5.61 -0.77
C GLY A 21 -9.59 -6.68 -1.82
N GLY A 22 -9.83 -6.44 -3.11
CA GLY A 22 -9.16 -7.20 -4.16
C GLY A 22 -7.67 -6.84 -4.22
N PRO A 23 -6.74 -7.82 -4.15
CA PRO A 23 -5.29 -7.58 -4.19
C PRO A 23 -4.84 -6.67 -5.34
N ALA A 24 -5.39 -6.88 -6.53
CA ALA A 24 -5.01 -6.13 -7.72
C ALA A 24 -5.27 -4.61 -7.59
N SER A 25 -6.35 -4.22 -6.93
CA SER A 25 -6.81 -2.82 -6.89
C SER A 25 -5.90 -1.94 -6.04
N PHE A 26 -5.55 -2.39 -4.82
CA PHE A 26 -4.69 -1.57 -3.95
C PHE A 26 -3.21 -1.65 -4.31
N ILE A 27 -2.76 -2.73 -4.99
CA ILE A 27 -1.40 -2.82 -5.52
C ILE A 27 -1.14 -1.70 -6.55
N GLU A 28 -2.12 -1.36 -7.39
CA GLU A 28 -1.97 -0.28 -8.36
C GLU A 28 -1.77 1.09 -7.67
N VAL A 29 -2.45 1.32 -6.54
CA VAL A 29 -2.27 2.53 -5.72
C VAL A 29 -0.88 2.57 -5.10
N LEU A 30 -0.39 1.44 -4.58
CA LEU A 30 0.97 1.31 -4.06
C LEU A 30 2.03 1.58 -5.16
N GLN A 31 1.81 1.08 -6.38
CA GLN A 31 2.69 1.35 -7.53
C GLN A 31 2.72 2.82 -7.93
N ALA A 32 1.62 3.54 -7.71
CA ALA A 32 1.56 5.00 -7.87
C ALA A 32 2.23 5.76 -6.70
N GLY A 33 2.82 5.06 -5.73
CA GLY A 33 3.51 5.66 -4.57
C GLY A 33 2.57 6.23 -3.51
N LYS A 34 1.30 5.82 -3.51
CA LYS A 34 0.28 6.29 -2.54
C LYS A 34 -0.04 5.20 -1.53
N ILE A 35 -0.51 5.61 -0.35
CA ILE A 35 -0.97 4.70 0.71
C ILE A 35 -2.49 4.55 0.59
N PRO A 36 -3.00 3.38 0.15
CA PRO A 36 -4.43 3.15 -0.01
C PRO A 36 -5.12 2.90 1.34
N VAL A 37 -6.39 3.32 1.43
CA VAL A 37 -7.34 2.86 2.44
C VAL A 37 -8.07 1.63 1.88
N VAL A 38 -7.95 0.48 2.52
CA VAL A 38 -8.47 -0.79 2.00
C VAL A 38 -9.58 -1.32 2.89
N VAL A 39 -10.77 -1.49 2.31
CA VAL A 39 -11.94 -2.08 2.97
C VAL A 39 -12.12 -3.51 2.45
N PRO A 40 -11.64 -4.56 3.16
CA PRO A 40 -11.77 -5.92 2.69
C PRO A 40 -13.22 -6.39 2.70
N ARG A 41 -13.55 -7.32 1.80
CA ARG A 41 -14.81 -8.06 1.87
C ARG A 41 -14.71 -9.09 2.98
N LEU A 42 -15.76 -9.23 3.76
CA LEU A 42 -15.82 -10.19 4.87
C LEU A 42 -16.70 -11.37 4.51
N ALA A 43 -16.23 -12.60 4.76
CA ALA A 43 -17.06 -13.79 4.59
C ALA A 43 -18.32 -13.78 5.48
N THR A 44 -18.24 -13.13 6.65
CA THR A 44 -19.38 -12.97 7.58
C THR A 44 -20.55 -12.19 6.99
N ASN A 45 -20.31 -11.37 5.95
CA ASN A 45 -21.33 -10.63 5.23
C ASN A 45 -21.85 -11.37 3.98
N ASN A 46 -21.42 -12.61 3.74
CA ASN A 46 -21.69 -13.38 2.52
C ASN A 46 -21.23 -12.69 1.21
N GLU A 47 -20.33 -11.71 1.29
CA GLU A 47 -19.78 -11.01 0.12
C GLU A 47 -18.70 -11.82 -0.60
N HIS A 48 -18.08 -12.76 0.10
CA HIS A 48 -17.05 -13.64 -0.44
C HIS A 48 -17.11 -15.02 0.21
N VAL A 49 -16.59 -16.03 -0.50
CA VAL A 49 -16.65 -17.43 -0.07
C VAL A 49 -15.67 -17.69 1.09
N ASN A 50 -14.52 -16.99 1.10
CA ASN A 50 -13.43 -17.17 2.08
C ASN A 50 -12.77 -15.82 2.46
N ASP A 51 -12.06 -15.75 3.59
CA ASP A 51 -11.37 -14.54 4.07
C ASP A 51 -9.91 -14.36 3.55
N HIS A 52 -9.51 -15.05 2.49
CA HIS A 52 -8.12 -14.96 1.98
C HIS A 52 -7.69 -13.55 1.58
N GLN A 53 -8.64 -12.67 1.23
CA GLN A 53 -8.35 -11.25 0.96
C GLN A 53 -7.93 -10.50 2.23
N VAL A 54 -8.55 -10.83 3.37
CA VAL A 54 -8.22 -10.27 4.69
C VAL A 54 -6.82 -10.72 5.09
N ASP A 55 -6.49 -11.99 4.91
CA ASP A 55 -5.16 -12.53 5.24
C ASP A 55 -4.06 -11.88 4.39
N PHE A 56 -4.32 -11.67 3.10
CA PHE A 56 -3.39 -10.98 2.22
C PHE A 56 -3.18 -9.53 2.65
N LEU A 57 -4.27 -8.81 2.99
CA LEU A 57 -4.19 -7.44 3.48
C LEU A 57 -3.38 -7.34 4.78
N LYS A 58 -3.61 -8.24 5.75
CA LYS A 58 -2.83 -8.34 6.99
C LYS A 58 -1.34 -8.56 6.70
N MET A 59 -1.02 -9.51 5.83
CA MET A 59 0.38 -9.79 5.46
C MET A 59 1.07 -8.58 4.83
N VAL A 60 0.37 -7.83 3.96
CA VAL A 60 0.93 -6.63 3.34
C VAL A 60 1.14 -5.53 4.38
N ASP A 61 0.16 -5.30 5.25
CA ASP A 61 0.24 -4.31 6.33
C ASP A 61 1.41 -4.63 7.28
N GLU A 62 1.51 -5.88 7.76
CA GLU A 62 2.58 -6.34 8.67
C GLU A 62 3.99 -6.22 8.07
N ARG A 63 4.15 -6.40 6.75
CA ARG A 63 5.47 -6.44 6.11
C ARG A 63 5.92 -5.09 5.58
N MET A 64 4.99 -4.31 5.05
CA MET A 64 5.30 -3.13 4.26
C MET A 64 4.85 -1.83 4.94
N HIS A 65 3.90 -1.89 5.89
CA HIS A 65 3.34 -0.75 6.61
C HIS A 65 2.96 0.43 5.70
N ASN A 66 2.42 0.12 4.52
CA ASN A 66 2.11 1.09 3.47
C ASN A 66 0.67 1.00 2.98
N VAL A 67 -0.22 0.38 3.76
CA VAL A 67 -1.67 0.29 3.53
C VAL A 67 -2.40 0.62 4.82
N ILE A 68 -3.61 1.17 4.72
CA ILE A 68 -4.47 1.43 5.89
C ILE A 68 -5.68 0.48 5.82
N PRO A 69 -5.68 -0.64 6.55
CA PRO A 69 -6.81 -1.57 6.55
C PRO A 69 -7.99 -1.04 7.38
N VAL A 70 -9.20 -1.16 6.85
CA VAL A 70 -10.46 -0.80 7.53
C VAL A 70 -11.37 -2.02 7.58
N TYR A 71 -11.24 -2.81 8.65
CA TYR A 71 -12.03 -4.04 8.83
C TYR A 71 -13.46 -3.77 9.29
N ASP A 72 -13.66 -2.67 10.00
CA ASP A 72 -14.97 -2.19 10.45
C ASP A 72 -15.26 -0.86 9.76
N ILE A 73 -16.37 -0.83 9.02
CA ILE A 73 -16.76 0.31 8.18
C ILE A 73 -17.04 1.57 9.00
N GLU A 74 -17.43 1.41 10.27
CA GLU A 74 -17.66 2.54 11.19
C GLU A 74 -16.38 3.36 11.42
N ASN A 75 -15.21 2.72 11.26
CA ASN A 75 -13.91 3.40 11.38
C ASN A 75 -13.50 4.17 10.12
N LEU A 76 -14.20 4.01 8.99
CA LEU A 76 -13.80 4.61 7.72
C LEU A 76 -13.77 6.15 7.81
N SER A 77 -14.76 6.77 8.46
CA SER A 77 -14.81 8.24 8.62
C SER A 77 -13.57 8.73 9.38
N ASN A 78 -13.26 8.09 10.50
CA ASN A 78 -12.11 8.43 11.32
C ASN A 78 -10.79 8.31 10.55
N VAL A 79 -10.63 7.28 9.72
CA VAL A 79 -9.45 7.09 8.87
C VAL A 79 -9.31 8.18 7.82
N ILE A 80 -10.41 8.60 7.20
CA ILE A 80 -10.41 9.68 6.20
C ILE A 80 -10.05 11.00 6.86
N GLU A 81 -10.64 11.31 8.01
CA GLU A 81 -10.40 12.56 8.76
C GLU A 81 -8.93 12.70 9.20
N HIS A 82 -8.28 11.60 9.59
CA HIS A 82 -6.91 11.59 10.11
C HIS A 82 -5.88 11.03 9.12
N TYR A 83 -6.23 10.95 7.84
CA TYR A 83 -5.41 10.29 6.81
C TYR A 83 -3.97 10.82 6.76
N ASP A 84 -3.79 12.14 6.74
CA ASP A 84 -2.48 12.77 6.62
C ASP A 84 -1.55 12.46 7.81
N GLU A 85 -2.12 12.31 9.00
CA GLU A 85 -1.35 11.96 10.21
C GLU A 85 -0.89 10.50 10.17
N LEU A 86 -1.78 9.59 9.74
CA LEU A 86 -1.48 8.17 9.56
C LEU A 86 -0.36 7.99 8.53
N VAL A 87 -0.47 8.64 7.37
CA VAL A 87 0.53 8.56 6.29
C VAL A 87 1.88 9.11 6.70
N LYS A 88 1.93 10.23 7.44
CA LYS A 88 3.19 10.79 7.95
C LYS A 88 3.93 9.78 8.82
N ASN A 89 3.23 9.11 9.73
CA ASN A 89 3.82 8.11 10.62
C ASN A 89 4.33 6.88 9.84
N MET A 90 3.65 6.47 8.77
CA MET A 90 4.08 5.36 7.91
C MET A 90 5.30 5.70 7.06
N SER A 91 5.36 6.90 6.49
CA SER A 91 6.48 7.35 5.66
C SER A 91 7.80 7.42 6.44
N ALA A 92 7.74 7.68 7.75
CA ALA A 92 8.90 7.65 8.64
C ALA A 92 9.49 6.24 8.83
N ILE A 93 8.69 5.18 8.64
CA ILE A 93 9.08 3.78 8.83
C ILE A 93 9.69 3.19 7.54
N SER A 94 9.28 3.70 6.38
CA SER A 94 9.75 3.21 5.07
C SER A 94 11.12 3.80 4.67
N SER A 95 12.16 3.50 5.45
CA SER A 95 13.54 3.76 5.02
C SER A 95 13.93 2.74 3.95
N GLY A 96 13.83 3.11 2.68
CA GLY A 96 14.12 2.22 1.55
C GLY A 96 15.50 1.57 1.62
N ASN A 97 15.64 0.38 1.03
CA ASN A 97 16.91 -0.36 0.97
C ASN A 97 17.95 0.26 0.03
N ASN A 98 17.64 1.37 -0.65
CA ASN A 98 18.50 2.01 -1.65
C ASN A 98 19.86 2.41 -1.09
N ALA A 99 19.90 2.98 0.12
CA ALA A 99 21.16 3.35 0.77
C ALA A 99 22.05 2.11 1.01
N ARG A 100 21.44 1.03 1.51
CA ARG A 100 22.11 -0.24 1.75
C ARG A 100 22.58 -0.91 0.46
N PHE A 101 21.75 -0.87 -0.59
CA PHE A 101 22.10 -1.36 -1.92
C PHE A 101 23.30 -0.60 -2.48
N ASN A 102 23.28 0.73 -2.46
CA ASN A 102 24.37 1.57 -2.96
C ASN A 102 25.68 1.29 -2.22
N GLN A 103 25.63 1.13 -0.90
CA GLN A 103 26.80 0.76 -0.09
C GLN A 103 27.40 -0.59 -0.52
N TYR A 104 26.59 -1.64 -0.68
CA TYR A 104 27.10 -2.94 -1.12
C TYR A 104 27.60 -2.91 -2.56
N PHE A 105 26.89 -2.19 -3.44
CA PHE A 105 27.29 -2.04 -4.83
C PHE A 105 28.64 -1.34 -4.94
N GLU A 106 28.86 -0.26 -4.18
CA GLU A 106 30.14 0.45 -4.11
C GLU A 106 31.27 -0.48 -3.64
N GLN A 107 31.03 -1.32 -2.63
CA GLN A 107 32.02 -2.31 -2.18
C GLN A 107 32.39 -3.31 -3.27
N ILE A 108 31.40 -3.80 -4.04
CA ILE A 108 31.63 -4.73 -5.15
C ILE A 108 32.45 -4.05 -6.24
N VAL A 109 32.10 -2.82 -6.60
CA VAL A 109 32.82 -2.02 -7.60
C VAL A 109 34.27 -1.80 -7.16
N ASN A 110 34.51 -1.33 -5.93
CA ASN A 110 35.86 -1.10 -5.42
C ASN A 110 36.75 -2.36 -5.46
N ARG A 111 36.18 -3.54 -5.13
CA ARG A 111 36.88 -4.82 -5.28
C ARG A 111 37.21 -5.17 -6.72
N LEU A 112 36.33 -4.85 -7.67
CA LEU A 112 36.54 -5.13 -9.10
C LEU A 112 37.57 -4.19 -9.73
N VAL A 113 37.57 -2.91 -9.34
CA VAL A 113 38.47 -1.91 -9.94
C VAL A 113 39.82 -1.79 -9.21
N GLY A 114 40.05 -2.57 -8.15
CA GLY A 114 41.36 -2.68 -7.51
C GLY A 114 41.84 -1.37 -6.85
N ARG A 115 40.99 -0.73 -6.05
CA ARG A 115 41.39 0.29 -5.06
C ARG A 115 41.16 -0.23 -3.65
#